data_AF-A0A485ACV2-F1
#
_entry.id   AF-A0A485ACV2-F1
#
_cell.length_a   1.000
_cell.length_b   1.000
_cell.length_c   1.000
_cell.angle_alpha   90.00
_cell.angle_beta   90.00
_cell.angle_gamma   90.00
#
_symmetry.space_group_name_H-M   'P 1'
#
loop_
_entity.id
_entity.type
_entity.pdbx_description
1 polymer ?
#
loop_
_entity_poly.entity_id
_entity_poly.type
_entity_poly.pdbx_seq_one_letter_code
_entity_poly.pdbx_strand_id
1 'polypeptide(L)'
;MRVLRDPLLWLLALFIAILLLLPYSTPLFSALFPELPRPVYQQESFVALTFAHCWLVAFSSLAATVVGVGAGVAVTRPAGREFRPLVETIAAMGQTFPPVAVLAIAVPVLGFGWQPALNCAGAVWHIAGPAGDPGRAERRAAGG
;
A
#
# COMPACT_ATOMS: atom_id res chain seq x y z
N MET A 1 23.21 -10.23 24.18
CA MET A 1 22.91 -8.84 24.59
C MET A 1 23.07 -7.79 23.47
N ARG A 2 23.54 -8.13 22.25
CA ARG A 2 23.61 -7.15 21.13
C ARG A 2 22.23 -6.74 20.59
N VAL A 3 21.29 -7.70 20.53
CA VAL A 3 19.91 -7.51 20.05
C VAL A 3 19.14 -6.39 20.78
N LEU A 4 19.41 -6.14 22.07
CA LEU A 4 18.71 -5.08 22.82
C LEU A 4 19.22 -3.66 22.53
N ARG A 5 20.36 -3.53 21.84
CA ARG A 5 21.00 -2.24 21.50
C ARG A 5 20.76 -1.81 20.06
N ASP A 6 20.12 -2.65 19.25
CA ASP A 6 19.88 -2.32 17.84
C ASP A 6 18.77 -1.25 17.74
N PRO A 7 19.06 -0.06 17.19
CA PRO A 7 18.07 1.03 17.12
C PRO A 7 16.85 0.62 16.28
N LEU A 8 17.05 -0.26 15.31
CA LEU A 8 16.01 -0.76 14.42
C LEU A 8 14.91 -1.51 15.19
N LEU A 9 15.29 -2.30 16.21
CA LEU A 9 14.32 -3.04 17.03
C LEU A 9 13.50 -2.11 17.92
N TRP A 10 14.10 -1.02 18.42
CA TRP A 10 13.38 0.03 19.14
C TRP A 10 12.42 0.81 18.25
N LEU A 11 12.84 1.16 17.03
CA LEU A 11 11.96 1.81 16.06
C LEU A 11 10.79 0.90 15.67
N LEU A 12 11.04 -0.39 15.47
CA LEU A 12 10.00 -1.37 15.15
C LEU A 12 9.02 -1.52 16.33
N ALA A 13 9.53 -1.65 17.55
CA ALA A 13 8.70 -1.74 18.75
C ALA A 13 7.84 -0.46 18.92
N LEU A 14 8.43 0.72 18.71
CA LEU A 14 7.72 1.99 18.73
C LEU A 14 6.62 2.06 17.65
N PHE A 15 6.92 1.63 16.43
CA PHE A 15 5.95 1.59 15.34
C PHE A 15 4.76 0.68 15.66
N ILE A 16 5.03 -0.53 16.18
CA ILE A 16 4.00 -1.47 16.62
C ILE A 16 3.18 -0.86 17.77
N ALA A 17 3.82 -0.23 18.75
CA ALA A 17 3.14 0.42 19.86
C ALA A 17 2.21 1.54 19.37
N ILE A 18 2.68 2.38 18.44
CA ILE A 18 1.85 3.43 17.83
C ILE A 18 0.67 2.84 17.07
N LEU A 19 0.89 1.81 16.24
CA LEU A 19 -0.20 1.16 15.49
C LEU A 19 -1.31 0.61 16.40
N LEU A 20 -0.94 0.02 17.54
CA LEU A 20 -1.89 -0.52 18.50
C LEU A 20 -2.56 0.57 19.35
N LEU A 21 -1.87 1.69 19.61
CA LEU A 21 -2.39 2.80 20.41
C LEU A 21 -3.26 3.77 19.59
N LEU A 22 -3.05 3.85 18.28
CA LEU A 22 -3.78 4.73 17.36
C LEU A 22 -5.32 4.63 17.46
N PRO A 23 -5.96 3.45 17.53
CA PRO A 23 -7.42 3.37 17.71
C PRO A 23 -7.90 3.99 19.03
N TYR A 24 -7.07 3.99 20.07
CA TYR A 24 -7.40 4.56 21.38
C TYR A 24 -7.16 6.07 21.46
N SER A 25 -6.62 6.71 20.41
CA SER A 25 -6.37 8.14 20.36
C SER A 25 -7.62 8.99 20.07
N THR A 26 -8.79 8.36 19.91
CA THR A 26 -10.09 8.99 19.69
C THR A 26 -10.37 10.23 20.57
N PRO A 27 -10.19 10.20 21.91
CA PRO A 27 -10.45 11.37 22.77
C PRO A 27 -9.47 12.54 22.52
N LEU A 28 -8.22 12.25 22.13
CA LEU A 28 -7.23 13.25 21.79
C LEU A 28 -7.63 13.98 20.50
N PHE A 29 -8.03 13.21 19.47
CA PHE A 29 -8.45 13.77 18.18
C PHE A 29 -9.78 14.52 18.27
N SER A 30 -10.74 14.07 19.10
CA SER A 30 -11.99 14.81 19.31
C SER A 30 -11.79 16.14 20.04
N ALA A 31 -10.76 16.26 20.88
CA ALA A 31 -10.43 17.52 21.56
C ALA A 31 -9.75 18.53 20.62
N LEU A 32 -8.91 18.06 19.69
CA LEU A 32 -8.21 18.89 18.70
C LEU A 32 -9.09 19.28 17.50
N PHE A 33 -10.00 18.40 17.09
CA PHE A 33 -10.85 18.57 15.91
C PHE A 33 -12.32 18.29 16.24
N PRO A 34 -12.97 19.17 17.01
CA PRO A 34 -14.35 18.98 17.46
C PRO A 34 -15.38 18.96 16.32
N GLU A 35 -15.03 19.54 15.16
CA GLU A 35 -15.91 19.64 13.98
C GLU A 35 -16.00 18.35 13.14
N LEU A 36 -15.20 17.31 13.43
CA LEU A 36 -15.20 16.06 12.66
C LEU A 36 -16.08 14.97 13.31
N PRO A 37 -17.16 14.48 12.66
CA PRO A 37 -18.06 13.46 13.23
C PRO A 37 -17.42 12.09 13.45
N ARG A 38 -16.33 11.78 12.73
CA ARG A 38 -15.54 10.55 12.87
C ARG A 38 -14.05 10.89 12.79
N PRO A 39 -13.41 11.19 13.94
CA PRO A 39 -12.01 11.60 13.95
C PRO A 39 -11.03 10.46 13.62
N VAL A 40 -11.45 9.20 13.83
CA VAL A 40 -10.62 8.01 13.62
C VAL A 40 -11.31 7.04 12.67
N TYR A 41 -10.56 6.53 11.70
CA TYR A 41 -11.02 5.52 10.75
C TYR A 41 -11.18 4.17 11.46
N GLN A 42 -12.38 3.57 11.37
CA GLN A 42 -12.71 2.31 12.05
C GLN A 42 -13.31 1.25 11.12
N GLN A 43 -13.34 1.49 9.80
CA GLN A 43 -13.92 0.53 8.84
C GLN A 43 -13.06 -0.74 8.71
N GLU A 44 -11.74 -0.57 8.71
CA GLU A 44 -10.77 -1.65 8.71
C GLU A 44 -9.75 -1.44 9.83
N SER A 45 -9.23 -2.53 10.40
CA SER A 45 -8.21 -2.41 11.44
C SER A 45 -6.93 -1.79 10.85
N PHE A 46 -6.27 -0.90 11.60
CA PHE A 46 -4.99 -0.30 11.17
C PHE A 46 -3.92 -1.35 10.88
N VAL A 47 -3.97 -2.50 11.57
CA VAL A 47 -3.09 -3.65 11.31
C VAL A 47 -3.37 -4.26 9.93
N ALA A 48 -4.64 -4.50 9.59
CA ALA A 48 -5.01 -5.01 8.26
C ALA A 48 -4.61 -4.02 7.16
N LEU A 49 -4.83 -2.72 7.38
CA LEU A 49 -4.45 -1.66 6.44
C LEU A 49 -2.93 -1.59 6.25
N THR A 50 -2.17 -1.73 7.34
CA THR A 50 -0.70 -1.78 7.30
C THR A 50 -0.23 -3.02 6.53
N PHE A 51 -0.83 -4.18 6.77
CA PHE A 51 -0.46 -5.40 6.07
C PHE A 51 -0.75 -5.32 4.57
N ALA A 52 -1.92 -4.78 4.19
CA ALA A 52 -2.26 -4.50 2.80
C ALA A 52 -1.24 -3.56 2.14
N HIS A 53 -0.81 -2.52 2.85
CA HIS A 53 0.22 -1.61 2.39
C HIS A 53 1.58 -2.31 2.23
N CYS A 54 2.01 -3.11 3.21
CA CYS A 54 3.24 -3.88 3.13
C CYS A 54 3.25 -4.82 1.92
N TRP A 55 2.13 -5.50 1.65
CA TRP A 55 2.01 -6.40 0.49
C TRP A 55 2.12 -5.64 -0.83
N LEU A 56 1.42 -4.52 -0.95
CA LEU A 56 1.47 -3.65 -2.12
C LEU A 56 2.90 -3.17 -2.39
N VAL A 57 3.58 -2.67 -1.35
CA VAL A 57 4.96 -2.18 -1.45
C VAL A 57 5.92 -3.31 -1.81
N ALA A 58 5.77 -4.50 -1.22
CA ALA A 58 6.63 -5.64 -1.51
C ALA A 58 6.55 -6.06 -2.98
N PHE A 59 5.33 -6.22 -3.51
CA PHE A 59 5.12 -6.60 -4.90
C PHE A 59 5.60 -5.51 -5.87
N SER A 60 5.26 -4.25 -5.60
CA SER A 60 5.71 -3.11 -6.40
C SER A 60 7.24 -2.99 -6.40
N SER A 61 7.89 -3.18 -5.25
CA SER A 61 9.35 -3.08 -5.14
C SER A 61 10.05 -4.22 -5.86
N LEU A 62 9.49 -5.44 -5.82
CA LEU A 62 10.03 -6.57 -6.56
C LEU A 62 9.97 -6.30 -8.07
N ALA A 63 8.82 -5.85 -8.58
CA ALA A 63 8.66 -5.51 -9.98
C ALA A 63 9.62 -4.38 -10.40
N ALA A 64 9.70 -3.31 -9.62
CA ALA A 64 10.63 -2.20 -9.86
C ALA A 64 12.10 -2.66 -9.84
N THR A 65 12.46 -3.58 -8.93
CA THR A 65 13.81 -4.13 -8.84
C THR A 65 14.15 -4.95 -10.08
N VAL A 66 13.26 -5.85 -10.53
CA VAL A 66 13.49 -6.68 -11.72
C VAL A 66 13.68 -5.79 -12.96
N VAL A 67 12.80 -4.81 -13.16
CA VAL A 67 12.88 -3.89 -14.30
C VAL A 67 14.11 -3.00 -14.21
N GLY A 68 14.38 -2.40 -13.05
CA GLY A 68 15.52 -1.50 -12.84
C GLY A 68 16.86 -2.19 -12.98
N VAL A 69 17.04 -3.36 -12.37
CA VAL A 69 18.26 -4.17 -12.50
C VAL A 69 18.40 -4.69 -13.93
N GLY A 70 17.32 -5.17 -14.56
CA GLY A 70 17.34 -5.62 -15.95
C GLY A 70 17.78 -4.51 -16.92
N ALA A 71 17.23 -3.31 -16.77
CA ALA A 71 17.64 -2.14 -17.54
C ALA A 71 19.11 -1.75 -17.27
N GLY A 72 19.53 -1.76 -16.00
CA GLY A 72 20.93 -1.51 -15.62
C GLY A 72 21.92 -2.50 -16.25
N VAL A 73 21.57 -3.79 -16.27
CA VAL A 73 22.38 -4.83 -16.92
C VAL A 73 22.40 -4.66 -18.45
N ALA A 74 21.28 -4.26 -19.06
CA ALA A 74 21.21 -4.03 -20.50
C ALA A 74 22.12 -2.88 -20.95
N VAL A 75 22.10 -1.73 -20.25
CA VAL A 75 22.90 -0.55 -20.63
C VAL A 75 24.39 -0.68 -20.32
N THR A 76 24.78 -1.61 -19.46
CA THR A 76 26.19 -1.90 -19.15
C THR A 76 26.86 -2.82 -20.17
N ARG A 77 26.08 -3.53 -21.00
CA ARG A 77 26.58 -4.37 -22.12
C ARG A 77 26.99 -3.49 -23.32
N PRO A 78 28.00 -3.89 -24.13
CA PRO A 78 28.49 -3.06 -25.25
C PRO A 78 27.42 -2.69 -26.28
N ALA A 79 26.43 -3.57 -26.53
CA ALA A 79 25.30 -3.27 -27.41
C ALA A 79 24.27 -2.28 -26.83
N GLY A 80 24.27 -2.05 -25.51
CA GLY A 80 23.30 -1.19 -24.81
C GLY A 80 23.86 0.14 -24.30
N ARG A 81 25.17 0.38 -24.43
CA ARG A 81 25.84 1.59 -23.90
C ARG A 81 25.28 2.88 -24.46
N GLU A 82 24.82 2.87 -25.71
CA GLU A 82 24.23 4.04 -26.37
C GLU A 82 22.91 4.47 -25.71
N PHE A 83 22.17 3.56 -25.07
CA PHE A 83 20.91 3.86 -24.39
C PHE A 83 21.09 4.32 -22.93
N ARG A 84 22.32 4.29 -22.40
CA ARG A 84 22.60 4.67 -21.01
C ARG A 84 22.07 6.08 -20.65
N PRO A 85 22.30 7.14 -21.46
CA PRO A 85 21.80 8.47 -21.14
C PRO A 85 20.26 8.54 -21.13
N LEU A 86 19.59 7.76 -21.98
CA LEU A 86 18.12 7.68 -22.02
C LEU A 86 17.58 7.04 -20.73
N VAL A 87 18.16 5.91 -20.31
CA VAL A 87 17.75 5.23 -19.07
C VAL A 87 17.99 6.12 -17.85
N GLU A 88 19.13 6.83 -17.79
CA GLU A 88 19.42 7.78 -16.71
C GLU A 88 18.42 8.95 -16.70
N THR A 89 18.05 9.48 -17.87
CA THR A 89 17.05 10.54 -17.99
C THR A 89 15.68 10.07 -17.51
N ILE A 90 15.24 8.88 -17.93
CA ILE A 90 13.95 8.31 -17.52
C ILE A 90 13.94 8.05 -16.01
N ALA A 91 15.03 7.52 -15.44
CA ALA A 91 15.15 7.29 -14.01
C ALA A 91 15.05 8.61 -13.22
N ALA A 92 15.75 9.65 -13.66
CA ALA A 92 15.69 10.97 -13.04
C ALA A 92 14.29 11.60 -13.14
N MET A 93 13.62 11.47 -14.30
CA MET A 93 12.23 11.89 -14.45
C MET A 93 11.31 11.15 -13.50
N GLY A 94 11.45 9.82 -13.39
CA GLY A 94 10.62 9.00 -12.48
C GLY A 94 10.81 9.36 -11.01
N GLN A 95 12.03 9.68 -10.58
CA GLN A 95 12.34 10.08 -9.21
C GLN A 95 11.84 11.48 -8.83
N THR A 96 11.61 12.34 -9.83
CA THR A 96 11.11 13.72 -9.64
C THR A 96 9.64 13.88 -9.99
N PHE A 97 9.01 12.82 -10.51
CA PHE A 97 7.62 12.84 -10.93
C PHE A 97 6.70 13.03 -9.72
N PRO A 98 5.89 14.11 -9.68
CA PRO A 98 5.13 14.45 -8.49
C PRO A 98 4.02 13.41 -8.25
N PRO A 99 3.78 12.98 -6.99
CA PRO A 99 2.75 11.99 -6.70
C PRO A 99 1.36 12.36 -7.20
N VAL A 100 1.01 13.66 -7.19
CA VAL A 100 -0.28 14.15 -7.71
C VAL A 100 -0.46 13.91 -9.21
N ALA A 101 0.61 13.99 -10.00
CA ALA A 101 0.55 13.69 -11.43
C ALA A 101 0.36 12.18 -11.66
N VAL A 102 1.00 11.34 -10.84
CA VAL A 102 0.76 9.90 -10.86
C VAL A 102 -0.71 9.62 -10.60
N LEU A 103 -1.30 10.22 -9.57
CA LEU A 103 -2.72 10.04 -9.26
C LEU A 103 -3.62 10.53 -10.41
N ALA A 104 -3.32 11.69 -11.00
CA ALA A 104 -4.10 12.24 -12.11
C ALA A 104 -4.12 11.33 -13.35
N ILE A 105 -3.06 10.56 -13.60
CA ILE A 105 -2.98 9.59 -14.70
C ILE A 105 -3.53 8.23 -14.28
N ALA A 106 -3.25 7.79 -13.05
CA ALA A 106 -3.66 6.49 -12.54
C ALA A 106 -5.18 6.40 -12.37
N VAL A 107 -5.83 7.48 -11.95
CA VAL A 107 -7.27 7.53 -11.71
C VAL A 107 -8.10 7.18 -12.96
N PRO A 108 -7.89 7.80 -14.15
CA PRO A 108 -8.62 7.42 -15.35
C PRO A 108 -8.23 6.04 -15.90
N VAL A 109 -6.95 5.66 -15.78
CA VAL A 109 -6.42 4.40 -16.33
C VAL A 109 -6.89 3.18 -15.55
N LEU A 110 -6.87 3.27 -14.22
CA LEU A 110 -7.35 2.22 -13.32
C LEU A 110 -8.86 2.33 -13.09
N GLY A 111 -9.45 3.51 -13.31
CA GLY A 111 -10.86 3.83 -13.15
C GLY A 111 -11.23 4.22 -11.71
N PHE A 112 -12.29 5.03 -11.56
CA PHE A 112 -13.06 5.16 -10.32
C PHE A 112 -14.34 4.30 -10.42
N GLY A 113 -14.36 3.13 -9.78
CA GLY A 113 -15.58 2.30 -9.60
C GLY A 113 -15.47 0.85 -10.09
N TRP A 114 -16.02 -0.09 -9.27
CA TRP A 114 -16.24 -1.55 -9.43
C TRP A 114 -15.19 -2.44 -10.12
N GLN A 115 -14.70 -2.10 -11.33
CA GLN A 115 -13.75 -2.94 -12.08
C GLN A 115 -12.34 -3.07 -11.44
N PRO A 116 -11.66 -2.01 -10.96
CA PRO A 116 -10.42 -2.17 -10.20
C PRO A 116 -10.67 -2.74 -8.80
N ALA A 117 -11.85 -2.47 -8.21
CA ALA A 117 -12.25 -3.05 -6.92
C ALA A 117 -12.42 -4.56 -7.03
N LEU A 118 -12.97 -5.10 -8.12
CA LEU A 118 -13.07 -6.55 -8.36
C LEU A 118 -11.71 -7.21 -8.57
N ASN A 119 -10.81 -6.60 -9.33
CA ASN A 119 -9.48 -7.16 -9.59
C ASN A 119 -8.60 -7.15 -8.33
N CYS A 120 -8.67 -6.08 -7.52
CA CYS A 120 -8.01 -6.01 -6.22
C CYS A 120 -8.71 -6.85 -5.15
N ALA A 121 -10.05 -6.90 -5.14
CA ALA A 121 -10.81 -7.75 -4.25
C ALA A 121 -10.52 -9.21 -4.55
N GLY A 122 -10.38 -9.66 -5.80
CA GLY A 122 -10.02 -11.04 -6.12
C GLY A 122 -8.70 -11.49 -5.47
N ALA A 123 -7.69 -10.62 -5.46
CA ALA A 123 -6.41 -10.89 -4.81
C ALA A 123 -6.51 -10.90 -3.27
N VAL A 124 -7.33 -10.02 -2.68
CA VAL A 124 -7.56 -9.95 -1.22
C VAL A 124 -8.49 -11.07 -0.73
N TRP A 125 -9.49 -11.45 -1.51
CA TRP A 125 -10.47 -12.50 -1.22
C TRP A 125 -9.80 -13.88 -1.20
N HIS A 126 -8.81 -14.09 -2.08
CA HIS A 126 -7.98 -15.30 -2.07
C HIS A 126 -7.08 -15.41 -0.80
N ILE A 127 -6.82 -14.29 -0.10
CA ILE A 127 -6.01 -14.25 1.13
C ILE A 127 -6.88 -14.29 2.40
N ALA A 128 -8.10 -13.71 2.37
CA ALA A 128 -8.96 -13.57 3.54
C ALA A 128 -9.82 -14.82 3.88
N GLY A 129 -9.92 -15.81 3.00
CA GLY A 129 -10.71 -17.02 3.24
C GLY A 129 -12.23 -16.76 3.36
N PRO A 130 -13.06 -17.82 3.45
CA PRO A 130 -14.51 -17.78 3.19
C PRO A 130 -15.36 -17.12 4.29
N ALA A 131 -14.81 -16.20 5.07
CA ALA A 131 -15.54 -15.43 6.08
C ALA A 131 -16.29 -14.22 5.50
N GLY A 132 -16.01 -13.86 4.25
CA GLY A 132 -16.65 -12.75 3.52
C GLY A 132 -17.63 -13.21 2.44
N ASP A 133 -18.55 -14.14 2.75
CA ASP A 133 -19.67 -14.50 1.86
C ASP A 133 -20.82 -13.48 2.02
N PRO A 134 -20.95 -12.49 1.13
CA PRO A 134 -22.05 -11.52 1.19
C PRO A 134 -23.43 -12.16 0.98
N GLY A 135 -23.49 -13.39 0.42
CA GLY A 135 -24.72 -14.11 0.14
C GLY A 135 -25.39 -14.74 1.38
N ARG A 136 -24.69 -14.82 2.52
CA ARG A 136 -25.26 -15.37 3.76
C ARG A 136 -26.30 -14.44 4.40
N ALA A 137 -26.17 -13.13 4.21
CA ALA A 137 -27.14 -12.14 4.72
C ALA A 137 -28.47 -12.20 3.94
N GLU A 138 -28.40 -12.34 2.61
CA GLU A 138 -29.57 -12.48 1.73
C GLU A 138 -30.32 -13.80 1.97
N ARG A 139 -29.60 -14.91 2.18
CA ARG A 139 -30.21 -16.21 2.49
C ARG A 139 -30.92 -16.26 3.84
N ARG A 140 -30.53 -15.41 4.80
CA ARG A 140 -31.24 -15.25 6.08
C ARG A 140 -32.48 -14.38 5.97
N ALA A 141 -32.49 -13.41 5.06
CA ALA A 141 -33.65 -12.55 4.81
C ALA A 141 -34.74 -13.24 3.96
N ALA A 142 -34.36 -14.18 3.08
CA ALA A 142 -35.29 -14.91 2.21
C ALA A 142 -35.89 -16.19 2.84
N GLY A 143 -35.54 -16.51 4.09
CA GLY A 143 -35.91 -17.76 4.76
C GLY A 143 -36.69 -17.59 6.07
N GLY A 144 -37.29 -16.41 6.32
CA GLY A 144 -38.10 -16.09 7.50
C GLY A 144 -39.50 -15.66 7.13
#